data_AF-A0A0S2SBB7-F1
#
_entry.id   AF-A0A0S2SBB7-F1
#
_cell.length_a   1.000
_cell.length_b   1.000
_cell.length_c   1.000
_cell.angle_alpha   90.00
_cell.angle_beta   90.00
_cell.angle_gamma   90.00
#
_symmetry.space_group_name_H-M   'P 1'
#
loop_
_entity.id
_entity.type
_entity.pdbx_description
1 polymer ?
#
loop_
_entity_poly.entity_id
_entity_poly.type
_entity_poly.pdbx_seq_one_letter_code
_entity_poly.pdbx_strand_id
1 'polypeptide(L)'
;METMEFIALIALIISVILLIKVYSLQARLNDLKSDVERLENRSGASGISLSGPTATAPPHVLNTEVSEDINERLLMLIREGKKIQAIKELRVAKDLSLKEAKDYVDGLERL
;
A
#
# COMPACT_ATOMS: atom_id res chain seq x y z
N MET A 1 -8.21 -2.49 43.74
CA MET A 1 -8.13 -3.60 42.78
C MET A 1 -8.44 -3.13 41.36
N GLU A 2 -9.43 -2.26 41.17
CA GLU A 2 -9.87 -1.78 39.85
C GLU A 2 -8.79 -1.11 38.98
N THR A 3 -7.83 -0.37 39.56
CA THR A 3 -6.75 0.28 38.79
C THR A 3 -5.73 -0.71 38.24
N MET A 4 -5.44 -1.78 38.98
CA MET A 4 -4.51 -2.83 38.53
C MET A 4 -5.14 -3.67 37.41
N GLU A 5 -6.44 -3.93 37.49
CA GLU A 5 -7.19 -4.62 36.45
C GLU A 5 -7.24 -3.80 35.16
N PHE A 6 -7.46 -2.48 35.24
CA PHE A 6 -7.43 -1.59 34.08
C PHE A 6 -6.04 -1.53 33.43
N ILE A 7 -4.97 -1.46 34.23
CA ILE A 7 -3.59 -1.50 33.72
C ILE A 7 -3.30 -2.84 33.04
N ALA A 8 -3.75 -3.95 33.62
CA ALA A 8 -3.57 -5.28 33.04
C ALA A 8 -4.32 -5.43 31.70
N LEU A 9 -5.54 -4.90 31.60
CA LEU A 9 -6.31 -4.89 30.35
C LEU A 9 -5.65 -4.02 29.28
N ILE A 10 -5.17 -2.83 29.63
CA ILE A 10 -4.45 -1.96 28.69
C ILE A 10 -3.17 -2.65 28.20
N ALA A 11 -2.38 -3.25 29.10
CA ALA A 11 -1.16 -3.96 28.73
C ALA A 11 -1.45 -5.14 27.78
N LEU A 12 -2.53 -5.87 28.03
CA LEU A 12 -2.98 -6.97 27.17
C LEU A 12 -3.40 -6.46 25.78
N ILE A 13 -4.16 -5.38 25.72
CA ILE A 13 -4.58 -4.76 24.45
C ILE A 13 -3.35 -4.26 23.66
N ILE A 14 -2.40 -3.60 24.31
CA ILE A 14 -1.16 -3.12 23.66
C ILE A 14 -0.35 -4.31 23.13
N SER A 15 -0.22 -5.39 23.90
CA SER A 15 0.47 -6.61 23.48
C SER A 15 -0.14 -7.19 22.20
N VAL A 16 -1.48 -7.28 22.14
CA VAL A 16 -2.21 -7.75 20.95
C VAL A 16 -2.00 -6.81 19.74
N ILE A 17 -2.05 -5.50 19.95
CA ILE A 17 -1.81 -4.50 18.88
C ILE A 17 -0.37 -4.61 18.33
N LEU A 18 0.63 -4.78 19.20
CA LEU A 18 2.02 -4.97 18.81
C LEU A 18 2.19 -6.26 18.01
N LEU A 19 1.53 -7.34 18.42
CA LEU A 19 1.55 -8.61 17.71
C LEU A 19 1.00 -8.48 16.29
N ILE A 20 -0.14 -7.80 16.12
CA ILE A 20 -0.72 -7.51 14.79
C ILE A 20 0.27 -6.70 13.94
N LYS A 21 0.92 -5.69 14.51
CA LYS A 21 1.94 -4.92 13.79
C LYS A 21 3.13 -5.77 13.36
N VAL A 22 3.65 -6.63 14.22
CA VAL A 22 4.76 -7.53 13.90
C VAL A 22 4.40 -8.48 12.76
N TYR A 23 3.20 -9.09 12.79
CA TYR A 23 2.72 -9.91 11.68
C TYR A 23 2.58 -9.11 10.38
N SER A 24 2.12 -7.86 10.44
CA SER A 24 2.03 -6.99 9.26
C SER A 24 3.39 -6.54 8.70
N LEU A 25 4.44 -6.51 9.55
CA LEU A 25 5.80 -6.18 9.13
C LEU A 25 6.48 -7.36 8.45
N GLN A 26 6.20 -8.58 8.89
CA GLN A 26 6.75 -9.79 8.26
C GLN A 26 6.22 -9.99 6.83
N ALA A 27 4.97 -9.61 6.55
CA ALA A 27 4.41 -9.66 5.20
C ALA A 27 5.26 -8.87 4.17
N ARG A 28 5.82 -7.73 4.58
CA ARG A 28 6.67 -6.89 3.70
C ARG A 28 8.04 -7.50 3.42
N LEU A 29 8.57 -8.30 4.36
CA LEU A 29 9.84 -9.01 4.15
C LEU A 29 9.66 -10.21 3.21
N ASN A 30 8.49 -10.84 3.22
CA ASN A 30 8.20 -11.96 2.34
C ASN A 30 8.05 -11.55 0.87
N ASP A 31 7.43 -10.40 0.59
CA ASP A 31 7.36 -9.84 -0.77
C ASP A 31 8.75 -9.47 -1.30
N LEU A 32 9.59 -8.86 -0.46
CA LEU A 32 10.93 -8.43 -0.89
C LEU A 32 11.85 -9.62 -1.23
N LYS A 33 11.70 -10.77 -0.55
CA LYS A 33 12.41 -12.01 -0.91
C LYS A 33 11.92 -12.57 -2.25
N SER A 34 10.61 -12.52 -2.50
CA SER A 34 10.00 -12.98 -3.76
C SER A 34 10.49 -12.18 -4.97
N ASP A 35 10.60 -10.86 -4.85
CA ASP A 35 11.05 -10.00 -5.95
C ASP A 35 12.51 -10.28 -6.37
N VAL A 36 13.41 -10.54 -5.40
CA VAL A 36 14.81 -10.89 -5.69
C VAL A 36 14.92 -12.25 -6.36
N GLU A 37 14.14 -13.24 -5.90
CA GLU A 37 14.13 -14.60 -6.46
C GLU A 37 13.60 -14.61 -7.91
N ARG A 38 12.62 -13.74 -8.23
CA ARG A 38 12.11 -13.57 -9.60
C ARG A 38 13.14 -12.92 -10.53
N LEU A 39 13.94 -11.96 -10.04
CA LEU A 39 14.97 -11.29 -10.82
C LEU A 39 16.13 -12.24 -11.13
N GLU A 40 16.53 -13.07 -10.17
CA GLU A 40 17.55 -14.09 -10.35
C GLU A 40 17.11 -15.15 -11.38
N ASN A 41 15.88 -15.66 -11.25
CA ASN A 41 15.33 -16.66 -12.18
C ASN A 41 15.15 -16.13 -13.62
N ARG A 42 14.89 -14.82 -13.81
CA ARG A 42 14.83 -14.19 -15.14
C ARG A 42 16.21 -13.95 -15.76
N SER A 43 17.24 -13.78 -14.94
CA SER A 43 18.60 -13.49 -15.40
C SER A 43 19.31 -14.73 -15.96
N GLY A 44 18.77 -15.92 -15.73
CA GLY A 44 19.28 -17.18 -16.31
C GLY A 44 18.76 -17.51 -17.71
N ALA A 45 17.72 -16.82 -18.20
CA ALA A 45 17.08 -17.16 -19.48
C ALA A 45 16.80 -15.93 -20.35
N SER A 46 17.54 -15.87 -21.46
CA SER A 46 17.26 -15.13 -22.69
C SER A 46 17.77 -13.69 -22.77
N GLY A 47 18.84 -13.57 -23.56
CA GLY A 47 19.31 -12.31 -24.10
C GLY A 47 18.41 -11.75 -25.19
N ILE A 48 18.73 -10.50 -25.53
CA ILE A 48 18.51 -9.79 -26.80
C ILE A 48 17.08 -9.88 -27.35
N SER A 49 16.33 -8.80 -27.19
CA SER A 49 15.57 -8.26 -28.32
C SER A 49 15.56 -6.73 -28.25
N LEU A 50 16.48 -6.14 -29.02
CA LEU A 50 16.42 -4.74 -29.40
C LEU A 50 15.35 -4.59 -30.48
N SER A 51 14.33 -3.80 -30.24
CA SER A 51 13.52 -3.18 -31.30
C SER A 51 12.90 -1.90 -30.76
N GLY A 52 13.54 -0.76 -31.02
CA GLY A 52 12.85 0.53 -31.09
C GLY A 52 12.01 0.61 -32.37
N PRO A 53 11.15 1.63 -32.52
CA PRO A 53 11.70 2.92 -32.95
C PRO A 53 11.11 4.18 -32.28
N THR A 54 11.93 5.22 -32.35
CA THR A 54 11.71 6.67 -32.29
C THR A 54 10.31 7.25 -32.55
N ALA A 55 9.98 8.29 -31.77
CA ALA A 55 9.54 9.65 -32.18
C ALA A 55 8.26 10.20 -31.50
N THR A 56 8.46 11.23 -30.67
CA THR A 56 7.70 12.50 -30.60
C THR A 56 6.17 12.48 -30.40
N ALA A 57 5.69 12.65 -29.16
CA ALA A 57 4.38 13.24 -28.81
C ALA A 57 4.27 13.52 -27.28
N PRO A 58 3.50 14.52 -26.81
CA PRO A 58 3.65 15.19 -25.50
C PRO A 58 3.43 14.31 -24.26
N PRO A 59 4.09 14.62 -23.12
CA PRO A 59 4.08 13.79 -21.92
C PRO A 59 2.87 14.15 -21.02
N HIS A 60 1.70 13.53 -21.23
CA HIS A 60 0.60 13.66 -20.25
C HIS A 60 -0.26 12.40 -20.01
N VAL A 61 0.07 11.26 -20.61
CA VAL A 61 -0.78 10.05 -20.51
C VAL A 61 -0.46 9.17 -19.29
N LEU A 62 0.75 9.29 -18.72
CA LEU A 62 1.22 8.40 -17.65
C LEU A 62 0.62 8.71 -16.27
N ASN A 63 0.13 9.95 -16.04
CA ASN A 63 -0.37 10.36 -14.72
C ASN A 63 -1.80 9.88 -14.43
N THR A 64 -2.59 9.61 -15.47
CA THR A 64 -3.98 9.13 -15.34
C THR A 64 -4.02 7.64 -15.02
N GLU A 65 -3.24 6.81 -15.72
CA GLU A 65 -3.20 5.36 -15.49
C GLU A 65 -2.72 5.05 -14.05
N VAL A 66 -1.65 5.72 -13.60
CA VAL A 66 -1.16 5.57 -12.21
C VAL A 66 -2.21 6.01 -11.18
N SER A 67 -3.02 7.03 -11.48
CA SER A 67 -4.09 7.46 -10.58
C SER A 67 -5.27 6.47 -10.54
N GLU A 68 -5.59 5.80 -11.66
CA GLU A 68 -6.63 4.77 -11.70
C GLU A 68 -6.20 3.52 -10.93
N ASP A 69 -4.96 3.06 -11.09
CA ASP A 69 -4.39 1.95 -10.30
C ASP A 69 -4.44 2.21 -8.78
N ILE A 70 -4.09 3.44 -8.38
CA ILE A 70 -4.16 3.85 -6.96
C ILE A 70 -5.60 3.83 -6.46
N ASN A 71 -6.56 4.26 -7.28
CA ASN A 71 -7.97 4.29 -6.90
C ASN A 71 -8.57 2.89 -6.75
N GLU A 72 -8.24 1.95 -7.64
CA GLU A 72 -8.65 0.55 -7.50
C GLU A 72 -8.10 -0.07 -6.22
N ARG A 73 -6.82 0.19 -5.92
CA ARG A 73 -6.19 -0.28 -4.69
C ARG A 73 -6.82 0.34 -3.44
N LEU A 74 -7.18 1.62 -3.52
CA LEU A 74 -7.91 2.32 -2.46
C LEU A 74 -9.29 1.70 -2.22
N LEU A 75 -10.03 1.41 -3.29
CA LEU A 75 -11.34 0.73 -3.23
C LEU A 75 -11.23 -0.66 -2.62
N MET A 76 -10.22 -1.45 -2.98
CA MET A 76 -9.96 -2.76 -2.35
C MET A 76 -9.74 -2.59 -0.84
N LEU A 77 -8.90 -1.65 -0.43
CA LEU A 77 -8.64 -1.37 0.99
C LEU A 77 -9.90 -0.90 1.74
N ILE A 78 -10.75 -0.10 1.11
CA ILE A 78 -12.03 0.35 1.68
C ILE A 78 -12.99 -0.84 1.85
N ARG A 79 -13.13 -1.69 0.83
CA ARG A 79 -13.97 -2.91 0.89
C ARG A 79 -13.52 -3.89 1.97
N GLU A 80 -12.22 -3.95 2.23
CA GLU A 80 -11.64 -4.75 3.32
C GLU A 80 -11.78 -4.09 4.71
N GLY A 81 -12.39 -2.91 4.80
CA GLY A 81 -12.53 -2.14 6.05
C GLY A 81 -11.24 -1.46 6.52
N LYS A 82 -10.19 -1.45 5.69
CA LYS A 82 -8.85 -0.91 6.00
C LYS A 82 -8.72 0.58 5.62
N LYS A 83 -9.71 1.38 6.00
CA LYS A 83 -9.81 2.81 5.67
C LYS A 83 -8.59 3.65 6.07
N ILE A 84 -8.01 3.41 7.24
CA ILE A 84 -6.80 4.12 7.71
C ILE A 84 -5.61 3.85 6.78
N GLN A 85 -5.50 2.63 6.26
CA GLN A 85 -4.42 2.22 5.36
C GLN A 85 -4.60 2.85 3.97
N ALA A 86 -5.83 2.93 3.49
CA ALA A 86 -6.19 3.66 2.28
C ALA A 86 -5.75 5.13 2.36
N ILE A 87 -6.13 5.83 3.43
CA ILE A 87 -5.72 7.24 3.65
C ILE A 87 -4.20 7.38 3.65
N LYS A 88 -3.48 6.44 4.27
CA LYS A 88 -2.01 6.46 4.32
C LYS A 88 -1.38 6.26 2.95
N GLU A 89 -1.85 5.32 2.15
CA GLU A 89 -1.33 5.11 0.78
C GLU A 89 -1.57 6.33 -0.10
N LEU A 90 -2.78 6.86 -0.12
CA LEU A 90 -3.11 8.04 -0.91
C LEU A 90 -2.23 9.24 -0.54
N ARG A 91 -1.93 9.40 0.75
CA ARG A 91 -1.06 10.45 1.24
C ARG A 91 0.39 10.31 0.77
N VAL A 92 0.89 9.08 0.69
CA VAL A 92 2.27 8.80 0.23
C VAL A 92 2.37 8.88 -1.28
N ALA A 93 1.34 8.43 -2.00
CA ALA A 93 1.34 8.41 -3.46
C ALA A 93 1.13 9.80 -4.08
N LYS A 94 0.41 10.68 -3.39
CA LYS A 94 -0.04 11.97 -3.93
C LYS A 94 0.42 13.17 -3.10
N ASP A 95 1.23 12.93 -2.06
CA ASP A 95 1.74 13.93 -1.10
C ASP A 95 0.66 14.89 -0.56
N LEU A 96 -0.56 14.36 -0.38
CA LEU A 96 -1.72 15.14 0.04
C LEU A 96 -1.71 15.42 1.54
N SER A 97 -2.43 16.46 1.97
CA SER A 97 -2.67 16.67 3.39
C SER A 97 -3.58 15.59 3.98
N LEU A 98 -3.48 15.32 5.28
CA LEU A 98 -4.31 14.31 5.96
C LEU A 98 -5.81 14.56 5.76
N LYS A 99 -6.21 15.84 5.71
CA LYS A 99 -7.60 16.24 5.46
C LYS A 99 -8.05 15.83 4.05
N GLU A 100 -7.23 16.13 3.04
CA GLU A 100 -7.54 15.85 1.63
C GLU A 100 -7.58 14.35 1.35
N ALA A 101 -6.62 13.60 1.90
CA ALA A 101 -6.59 12.15 1.75
C ALA A 101 -7.81 11.48 2.39
N LYS A 102 -8.26 11.97 3.55
CA LYS A 102 -9.47 11.48 4.21
C LYS A 102 -10.72 11.78 3.38
N ASP A 103 -10.86 13.02 2.92
CA ASP A 103 -12.03 13.47 2.14
C ASP A 103 -12.20 12.65 0.85
N TYR A 104 -11.08 12.35 0.19
CA TYR A 104 -11.05 11.52 -1.01
C TYR A 104 -11.48 10.07 -0.75
N VAL A 105 -10.95 9.44 0.30
CA VAL A 105 -11.31 8.08 0.71
C VAL A 105 -12.77 7.99 1.14
N ASP A 106 -13.27 9.00 1.87
CA ASP A 106 -14.68 9.11 2.24
C ASP A 106 -15.59 9.24 1.01
N GLY A 107 -15.16 9.98 -0.01
CA GLY A 107 -15.86 10.08 -1.29
C GLY A 107 -15.92 8.76 -2.04
N LEU A 108 -14.81 8.00 -2.04
CA LEU A 108 -14.73 6.67 -2.65
C LEU A 108 -15.59 5.63 -1.93
N GLU A 109 -15.74 5.72 -0.60
CA GLU A 109 -16.60 4.83 0.19
C GLU A 109 -18.10 5.06 -0.06
N ARG A 110 -18.48 6.25 -0.54
CA ARG A 110 -19.86 6.63 -0.84
C ARG A 110 -20.32 6.29 -2.26
N LEU A 111 -19.38 5.90 -3.14
CA LEU A 111 -19.63 5.48 -4.52
C LEU A 111 -19.99 3.99 -4.57
#